data_AF-A0A1I7UD16-F1
#
_entry.id   AF-A0A1I7UD16-F1
#
_cell.length_a   1.000
_cell.length_b   1.000
_cell.length_c   1.000
_cell.angle_alpha   90.00
_cell.angle_beta   90.00
_cell.angle_gamma   90.00
#
_symmetry.space_group_name_H-M   'P 1'
#
loop_
_entity.id
_entity.type
_entity.pdbx_description
1 polymer ?
#
loop_
_entity_poly.entity_id
_entity_poly.type
_entity_poly.pdbx_seq_one_letter_code
_entity_poly.pdbx_strand_id
1 'polypeptide(L)'
;MELTPRVSCELSKLATVYEAHQRILTVSSQSEEEVVGEVEQSLQELNVSHCHKKFELENVILKSWVLEFRRIDEIAAPDRTRLMLQYRRAKWILDHLFETSRNEKECSKKRLVFYGKYFFDPQMPPLLIDSNPRSVDALEE
;
A
#
# COMPACT_ATOMS: atom_id res chain seq x y z
N MET A 1 -8.00 -19.74 23.19
CA MET A 1 -8.26 -20.40 21.88
C MET A 1 -6.92 -20.56 21.21
N GLU A 2 -6.46 -21.80 20.99
CA GLU A 2 -5.17 -22.07 20.36
C GLU A 2 -5.35 -22.30 18.86
N LEU A 3 -4.42 -21.78 18.06
CA LEU A 3 -4.41 -22.00 16.61
C LEU A 3 -3.93 -23.43 16.32
N THR A 4 -4.54 -24.08 15.32
CA THR A 4 -4.01 -25.36 14.85
C THR A 4 -2.64 -25.16 14.18
N PRO A 5 -1.74 -26.16 14.21
CA PRO A 5 -0.41 -26.05 13.59
C PRO A 5 -0.47 -25.66 12.11
N ARG A 6 -1.48 -26.15 11.38
CA ARG A 6 -1.71 -25.80 9.98
C ARG A 6 -2.05 -24.31 9.81
N VAL A 7 -2.99 -23.80 10.62
CA VAL A 7 -3.39 -22.38 10.56
C VAL A 7 -2.21 -21.48 10.96
N SER A 8 -1.45 -21.87 11.97
CA SER A 8 -0.24 -21.13 12.37
C SER A 8 0.78 -21.07 11.24
N CYS A 9 1.04 -22.18 10.54
CA CYS A 9 1.99 -22.24 9.43
C CYS A 9 1.58 -21.32 8.26
N GLU A 10 0.31 -21.38 7.84
CA GLU A 10 -0.23 -20.52 6.77
C GLU A 10 -0.15 -19.03 7.13
N LEU A 11 -0.49 -18.67 8.37
CA LEU A 11 -0.38 -17.30 8.85
C LEU A 11 1.07 -16.81 8.91
N SER A 12 2.00 -17.65 9.37
CA SER A 12 3.43 -17.32 9.36
C SER A 12 3.95 -17.08 7.95
N LYS A 13 3.55 -17.92 6.97
CA LYS A 13 3.93 -17.74 5.57
C LYS A 13 3.44 -16.40 5.02
N LEU A 14 2.17 -16.07 5.25
CA LEU A 14 1.60 -14.78 4.84
C LEU A 14 2.33 -13.62 5.54
N ALA A 15 2.59 -13.70 6.85
CA ALA A 15 3.32 -12.66 7.57
C ALA A 15 4.72 -12.43 6.98
N THR A 16 5.49 -13.49 6.70
CA THR A 16 6.83 -13.39 6.09
C THR A 16 6.79 -12.73 4.72
N VAL A 17 5.85 -13.11 3.86
CA VAL A 17 5.72 -12.50 2.53
C VAL A 17 5.33 -11.03 2.66
N TYR A 18 4.53 -10.67 3.67
CA TYR A 18 4.07 -9.30 3.87
C TYR A 18 5.25 -8.43 4.27
N GLU A 19 6.04 -8.88 5.24
CA GLU A 19 7.24 -8.19 5.68
C GLU A 19 8.24 -8.01 4.53
N ALA A 20 8.43 -9.03 3.68
CA ALA A 20 9.30 -8.93 2.52
C ALA A 20 8.81 -7.85 1.54
N HIS A 21 7.50 -7.83 1.25
CA HIS A 21 6.90 -6.80 0.39
C HIS A 21 7.03 -5.39 0.96
N GLN A 22 6.79 -5.22 2.27
CA GLN A 22 6.98 -3.92 2.93
C GLN A 22 8.42 -3.45 2.83
N ARG A 23 9.41 -4.32 3.05
CA ARG A 23 10.84 -3.99 2.88
C ARG A 23 11.16 -3.55 1.46
N ILE A 24 10.64 -4.24 0.44
CA ILE A 24 10.83 -3.87 -0.97
C ILE A 24 10.28 -2.46 -1.24
N LEU A 25 9.09 -2.14 -0.72
CA LEU A 25 8.47 -0.82 -0.88
C LEU A 25 9.28 0.29 -0.18
N THR A 26 9.78 0.03 1.03
CA THR A 26 10.65 0.97 1.76
C THR A 26 11.96 1.20 1.03
N VAL A 27 12.70 0.13 0.69
CA VAL A 27 14.02 0.23 0.05
C VAL A 27 13.92 0.90 -1.31
N SER A 28 12.90 0.59 -2.10
CA SER A 28 12.68 1.25 -3.40
C SER A 28 12.34 2.74 -3.29
N SER A 29 12.07 3.25 -2.08
CA SER A 29 11.79 4.68 -1.83
C SER A 29 13.04 5.45 -1.39
N GLN A 30 14.12 4.75 -1.09
CA GLN A 30 15.38 5.32 -0.63
C GLN A 30 16.31 5.62 -1.81
N SER A 31 17.15 6.64 -1.68
CA SER A 31 18.29 6.81 -2.59
C SER A 31 19.39 5.78 -2.30
N GLU A 32 20.35 5.64 -3.21
CA GLU A 32 21.47 4.72 -3.01
C GLU A 32 22.26 5.08 -1.75
N GLU A 33 22.52 6.37 -1.53
CA GLU A 33 23.22 6.91 -0.36
C GLU A 33 22.47 6.65 0.94
N GLU A 34 21.13 6.66 0.92
CA GLU A 34 20.30 6.31 2.07
C GLU A 34 20.36 4.81 2.37
N VAL A 35 20.41 3.96 1.34
CA VAL A 35 20.51 2.50 1.50
C VAL A 35 21.87 2.10 2.08
N VAL A 36 22.95 2.74 1.65
CA VAL A 36 24.31 2.47 2.18
C VAL A 36 24.60 3.20 3.50
N GLY A 37 23.69 4.07 3.97
CA GLY A 37 23.80 4.78 5.23
C GLY A 37 24.73 6.00 5.21
N GLU A 38 25.04 6.53 4.03
CA GLU A 38 25.83 7.76 3.84
C GLU A 38 25.02 9.02 4.15
N VAL A 39 23.70 8.96 4.00
CA VAL A 39 22.76 10.06 4.30
C VAL A 39 21.66 9.58 5.24
N GLU A 40 21.34 10.41 6.23
CA GLU A 40 20.22 10.12 7.14
C GLU A 40 18.89 10.27 6.41
N GLN A 41 18.03 9.25 6.55
CA GLN A 41 16.73 9.22 5.90
C GLN A 41 15.84 10.34 6.46
N SER A 42 15.46 11.29 5.60
CA SER A 42 14.51 12.35 5.91
C SER A 42 13.16 12.10 5.26
N LEU A 43 12.09 12.44 6.00
CA LEU A 43 10.72 12.37 5.47
C LEU A 43 10.48 13.50 4.44
N GLN A 44 9.85 13.15 3.33
CA GLN A 44 9.53 14.05 2.23
C GLN A 44 8.02 14.12 2.02
N GLU A 45 7.49 15.25 1.55
CA GLU A 45 6.07 15.35 1.24
C GLU A 45 5.72 14.49 0.01
N LEU A 46 4.63 13.74 0.11
CA LEU A 46 4.14 12.88 -0.96
C LEU A 46 3.61 13.74 -2.12
N ASN A 47 4.04 13.43 -3.34
CA ASN A 47 3.55 14.10 -4.55
C ASN A 47 3.11 13.07 -5.60
N VAL A 48 2.50 13.55 -6.68
CA VAL A 48 1.95 12.72 -7.77
C VAL A 48 3.02 11.83 -8.42
N SER A 49 4.25 12.33 -8.57
CA SER A 49 5.36 11.55 -9.16
C SER A 49 5.72 10.35 -8.27
N HIS A 50 5.73 10.52 -6.95
CA HIS A 50 5.97 9.42 -6.01
C HIS A 50 4.86 8.37 -6.10
N CYS A 51 3.60 8.79 -6.17
CA CYS A 51 2.46 7.87 -6.33
C CYS A 51 2.57 7.04 -7.60
N HIS A 52 2.88 7.66 -8.76
CA HIS A 52 3.05 6.93 -10.02
C HIS A 52 4.19 5.92 -9.97
N LYS A 53 5.34 6.29 -9.39
CA LYS A 53 6.50 5.39 -9.25
C LYS A 53 6.17 4.15 -8.41
N LYS A 54 5.29 4.28 -7.42
CA LYS A 54 4.97 3.21 -6.46
C LYS A 54 3.84 2.31 -6.93
N PHE A 55 2.87 2.86 -7.65
CA PHE A 55 1.70 2.14 -8.14
C PHE A 55 2.04 0.83 -8.87
N GLU A 56 3.02 0.86 -9.79
CA GLU A 56 3.41 -0.34 -10.53
C GLU A 56 4.03 -1.40 -9.62
N LEU A 57 4.87 -0.99 -8.69
CA LEU A 57 5.51 -1.88 -7.73
C LEU A 57 4.48 -2.51 -6.78
N GLU A 58 3.52 -1.72 -6.30
CA GLU A 58 2.41 -2.20 -5.47
C GLU A 58 1.52 -3.19 -6.20
N ASN A 59 1.28 -2.99 -7.51
CA ASN A 59 0.55 -3.97 -8.33
C ASN A 59 1.32 -5.28 -8.47
N VAL A 60 2.65 -5.23 -8.66
CA VAL A 60 3.49 -6.44 -8.72
C VAL A 60 3.45 -7.18 -7.40
N ILE A 61 3.60 -6.46 -6.29
CA ILE A 61 3.51 -7.00 -4.93
C ILE A 61 2.15 -7.63 -4.65
N LEU A 62 1.06 -6.97 -5.06
CA LEU A 62 -0.29 -7.52 -4.90
C LEU A 62 -0.45 -8.84 -5.66
N LYS A 63 0.03 -8.91 -6.90
CA LYS A 63 0.00 -10.15 -7.69
C LYS A 63 0.79 -11.26 -7.00
N SER A 64 2.01 -10.96 -6.53
CA SER A 64 2.83 -11.92 -5.79
C SER A 64 2.14 -12.40 -4.51
N TRP A 65 1.53 -11.48 -3.75
CA TRP A 65 0.77 -11.79 -2.54
C TRP A 65 -0.40 -12.73 -2.80
N VAL A 66 -1.15 -12.47 -3.88
CA VAL A 66 -2.33 -13.24 -4.25
C VAL A 66 -1.95 -14.68 -4.66
N LEU A 67 -0.78 -14.87 -5.27
CA LEU A 67 -0.27 -16.20 -5.64
C LEU A 67 0.11 -17.07 -4.42
N GLU A 68 0.28 -16.49 -3.23
CA GLU A 68 0.57 -17.26 -2.02
C GLU A 68 -0.65 -18.01 -1.48
N PHE A 69 -1.87 -17.62 -1.89
CA PHE A 69 -3.09 -18.29 -1.48
C PHE A 69 -3.30 -19.52 -2.34
N ARG A 70 -3.07 -20.71 -1.76
CA ARG A 70 -3.21 -22.01 -2.44
C ARG A 70 -4.50 -22.19 -3.27
N ARG A 71 -5.61 -21.59 -2.82
CA ARG A 71 -6.91 -21.69 -3.49
C ARG A 71 -7.09 -20.73 -4.67
N ILE A 72 -6.15 -19.81 -4.89
CA ILE A 72 -6.26 -18.87 -6.00
C ILE A 72 -6.15 -19.60 -7.35
N ASP A 73 -5.31 -20.64 -7.42
CA ASP A 73 -5.11 -21.42 -8.63
C ASP A 73 -6.35 -22.23 -9.04
N GLU A 74 -7.25 -22.49 -8.09
CA GLU A 74 -8.54 -23.16 -8.31
C GLU A 74 -9.56 -22.24 -9.02
N ILE A 75 -9.31 -20.93 -9.06
CA ILE A 75 -10.21 -19.92 -9.65
C ILE A 75 -9.81 -19.67 -11.11
N ALA A 76 -10.79 -19.54 -12.01
CA ALA A 76 -10.53 -19.22 -13.42
C ALA A 76 -9.79 -17.87 -13.58
N ALA A 77 -8.91 -17.76 -14.56
CA ALA A 77 -8.09 -16.55 -14.77
C ALA A 77 -8.89 -15.23 -14.89
N PRO A 78 -10.06 -15.18 -15.56
CA PRO A 78 -10.88 -13.96 -15.60
C PRO A 78 -11.38 -13.56 -14.20
N ASP A 79 -11.82 -14.52 -13.40
CA ASP A 79 -12.35 -14.28 -12.06
C ASP A 79 -11.23 -13.88 -11.08
N ARG A 80 -10.04 -14.47 -11.20
CA ARG A 80 -8.85 -14.01 -10.46
C ARG A 80 -8.56 -12.54 -10.73
N THR A 81 -8.56 -12.16 -12.01
CA THR A 81 -8.29 -10.77 -12.42
C THR A 81 -9.32 -9.81 -11.83
N ARG A 82 -10.61 -10.17 -11.89
CA ARG A 82 -11.70 -9.38 -11.29
C ARG A 82 -11.55 -9.24 -9.78
N LEU A 83 -11.25 -10.33 -9.08
CA LEU A 83 -11.02 -10.31 -7.63
C LEU A 83 -9.85 -9.40 -7.25
N MET A 84 -8.73 -9.50 -7.96
CA MET A 84 -7.59 -8.61 -7.71
C MET A 84 -7.97 -7.14 -7.87
N LEU A 85 -8.66 -6.78 -8.96
CA LEU A 85 -9.10 -5.40 -9.19
C LEU A 85 -10.05 -4.90 -8.10
N GLN A 86 -10.97 -5.74 -7.64
CA GLN A 86 -11.94 -5.41 -6.60
C GLN A 86 -11.28 -5.18 -5.24
N TYR A 87 -10.31 -6.02 -4.85
CA TYR A 87 -9.70 -5.96 -3.52
C TYR A 87 -8.41 -5.14 -3.44
N ARG A 88 -7.83 -4.75 -4.58
CA ARG A 88 -6.60 -3.95 -4.65
C ARG A 88 -6.64 -2.71 -3.78
N ARG A 89 -7.68 -1.89 -3.95
CA ARG A 89 -7.81 -0.63 -3.20
C ARG A 89 -7.89 -0.88 -1.69
N ALA A 90 -8.66 -1.89 -1.27
CA ALA A 90 -8.79 -2.23 0.15
C ALA A 90 -7.45 -2.71 0.73
N LYS A 91 -6.71 -3.54 -0.03
CA LYS A 91 -5.38 -4.01 0.38
C LYS A 91 -4.39 -2.86 0.57
N TRP A 92 -4.30 -1.94 -0.38
CA TRP A 92 -3.39 -0.78 -0.28
C TRP A 92 -3.74 0.13 0.89
N ILE A 93 -5.04 0.41 1.09
CA ILE A 93 -5.49 1.19 2.25
C ILE A 93 -5.04 0.52 3.55
N LEU A 94 -5.23 -0.80 3.69
CA LEU A 94 -4.78 -1.53 4.88
C LEU A 94 -3.27 -1.49 5.07
N ASP A 95 -2.51 -1.63 3.99
CA ASP A 95 -1.04 -1.60 4.04
C ASP A 95 -0.53 -0.24 4.51
N HIS A 96 -1.07 0.85 3.95
CA HIS A 96 -0.69 2.20 4.33
C HIS A 96 -1.13 2.58 5.74
N LEU A 97 -2.31 2.12 6.17
CA LEU A 97 -2.78 2.31 7.55
C LEU A 97 -1.87 1.59 8.53
N PHE A 98 -1.51 0.34 8.24
CA PHE A 98 -0.58 -0.42 9.06
C PHE A 98 0.78 0.28 9.14
N GLU A 99 1.32 0.72 8.00
CA GLU A 99 2.59 1.43 7.98
C GLU A 99 2.55 2.76 8.75
N THR A 100 1.50 3.55 8.53
CA THR A 100 1.29 4.80 9.26
C THR A 100 1.23 4.54 10.76
N SER A 101 0.56 3.47 11.21
CA SER A 101 0.45 3.14 12.63
C SER A 101 1.80 2.91 13.34
N ARG A 102 2.86 2.58 12.58
CA ARG A 102 4.22 2.39 13.11
C ARG A 102 4.99 3.70 13.31
N ASN A 103 4.43 4.83 12.88
CA ASN A 103 5.05 6.15 12.91
C ASN A 103 4.36 7.08 13.93
N GLU A 104 4.37 6.70 15.21
CA GLU A 104 3.62 7.37 16.30
C GLU A 104 3.85 8.89 16.38
N LYS A 105 5.09 9.34 16.18
CA LYS A 105 5.45 10.78 16.19
C LYS A 105 4.73 11.55 15.09
N GLU A 106 4.63 10.98 13.90
CA GLU A 106 3.97 11.63 12.76
C GLU A 106 2.45 11.51 12.85
N CYS A 107 1.93 10.40 13.36
CA CYS A 107 0.51 10.26 13.72
C CYS A 107 0.05 11.34 14.70
N SER A 108 0.88 11.68 15.70
CA SER A 108 0.61 12.76 16.66
C SER A 108 0.53 14.14 15.99
N LYS A 109 1.23 14.31 14.86
CA LYS A 109 1.16 15.51 13.99
C LYS A 109 0.06 15.41 12.94
N LYS A 110 -0.81 14.40 13.03
CA LYS A 110 -1.87 14.07 12.05
C LYS A 110 -1.34 13.73 10.65
N ARG A 111 -0.07 13.36 10.50
CA ARG A 111 0.52 13.00 9.20
C ARG A 111 0.45 11.50 8.97
N LEU A 112 0.07 11.12 7.75
CA LEU A 112 0.13 9.74 7.27
C LEU A 112 1.50 9.48 6.68
N VAL A 113 2.16 8.38 7.05
CA VAL A 113 3.50 8.03 6.57
C VAL A 113 3.42 6.83 5.65
N PHE A 114 4.12 6.93 4.51
CA PHE A 114 4.15 5.93 3.45
C PHE A 114 5.59 5.58 3.10
N TYR A 115 5.83 4.28 2.94
CA TYR A 115 7.11 3.65 2.59
C TYR A 115 8.30 4.10 3.45
N GLY A 116 8.04 4.46 4.71
CA GLY A 116 9.01 5.03 5.66
C GLY A 116 9.69 6.32 5.19
N LYS A 117 9.25 6.92 4.08
CA LYS A 117 9.95 8.00 3.39
C LYS A 117 9.07 9.19 3.10
N TYR A 118 7.80 8.96 2.79
CA TYR A 118 6.89 10.02 2.40
C TYR A 118 5.87 10.29 3.49
N PHE A 119 5.43 11.53 3.61
CA PHE A 119 4.29 11.89 4.44
C PHE A 119 3.23 12.65 3.66
N PHE A 120 1.98 12.52 4.09
CA PHE A 120 0.84 13.31 3.63
C PHE A 120 0.16 13.94 4.83
N ASP A 121 -0.08 15.25 4.78
CA ASP A 121 -0.88 15.95 5.77
C ASP A 121 -2.33 16.03 5.27
N PRO A 122 -3.28 15.30 5.90
CA PRO A 122 -4.69 15.35 5.54
C PRO A 122 -5.34 16.70 5.90
N GLN A 123 -4.63 17.63 6.54
CA GLN A 123 -5.06 19.03 6.67
C GLN A 123 -4.99 19.78 5.33
N MET A 124 -5.64 19.25 4.30
CA MET A 124 -6.18 20.12 3.26
C MET A 124 -7.44 20.78 3.84
N PRO A 125 -7.63 22.11 3.69
CA PRO A 125 -8.96 22.68 3.86
C PRO A 125 -9.92 21.85 3.01
N PRO A 126 -11.16 21.58 3.46
CA PRO A 126 -12.12 20.86 2.63
C PRO A 126 -12.12 21.54 1.28
N LEU A 127 -11.72 20.81 0.23
CA LEU A 127 -12.03 21.23 -1.12
C LEU A 127 -13.53 21.48 -1.07
N LEU A 128 -13.95 22.72 -1.28
CA LEU A 128 -15.31 23.03 -1.64
C LEU A 128 -15.52 22.26 -2.95
N ILE A 129 -15.88 20.98 -2.82
CA ILE A 129 -16.51 20.23 -3.88
C ILE A 129 -17.82 20.96 -4.00
N ASP A 130 -17.83 21.92 -4.93
CA ASP A 130 -19.04 22.56 -5.38
C ASP A 130 -19.95 21.41 -5.77
N SER A 131 -20.94 21.15 -4.92
CA SER A 131 -21.87 20.05 -5.05
C SER A 131 -22.82 20.39 -6.18
N ASN A 132 -22.28 20.40 -7.40
CA ASN A 132 -23.02 20.44 -8.63
C ASN A 132 -22.98 19.02 -9.23
N PRO A 133 -24.00 18.19 -8.98
CA PRO A 133 -24.05 16.80 -9.45
C PRO A 133 -24.23 16.67 -10.98
N ARG A 134 -23.90 17.70 -11.76
CA ARG A 134 -24.16 17.78 -13.20
C ARG A 134 -22.96 17.53 -14.11
N SER A 135 -21.77 17.23 -13.59
CA SER A 135 -20.56 17.09 -14.43
C SER A 135 -20.00 15.68 -14.53
N VAL A 136 -20.68 14.66 -14.00
CA VAL A 136 -20.20 13.25 -14.11
C VAL A 136 -20.61 12.60 -15.43
N ASP A 137 -21.62 13.13 -16.13
CA ASP A 137 -22.14 12.57 -17.39
C ASP A 137 -21.41 13.07 -18.66
N ALA A 138 -20.32 13.84 -18.55
CA ALA A 138 -19.69 14.50 -19.71
C ALA A 138 -18.31 13.95 -20.11
N LEU A 139 -17.91 12.77 -19.64
CA LEU A 139 -16.60 12.16 -19.97
C LEU A 139 -16.69 10.71 -20.47
N GLU A 140 -17.86 10.27 -20.91
CA GLU A 140 -18.00 9.10 -21.79
C GLU A 140 -18.46 9.56 -23.18
N GLU A 141 -17.51 10.08 -23.98
CA GLU A 141 -17.51 10.00 -25.46
C GLU A 141 -16.08 9.72 -25.95
#